data_AF-A0A060CFS6-F1
#
_entry.id   AF-A0A060CFS6-F1
#
_cell.length_a   1.000
_cell.length_b   1.000
_cell.length_c   1.000
_cell.angle_alpha   90.00
_cell.angle_beta   90.00
_cell.angle_gamma   90.00
#
_symmetry.space_group_name_H-M   'P 1'
#
loop_
_entity.id
_entity.type
_entity.pdbx_description
1 polymer ?
#
loop_
_entity_poly.entity_id
_entity_poly.type
_entity_poly.pdbx_seq_one_letter_code
_entity_poly.pdbx_strand_id
1 'polypeptide(L)'
;MTLRQLDNPRSKPNSHVSRVAFAKYAAWVSSHFKDKIELYEIWNEWIQTDGRKNLDFYSVYNDESADIYADLVLKSCKAIKANNPNAIVVAGGIDPFDNKSNIWLAKVISKNVMSCLDGISVHPYYFPNKKEISSDPVIDTLEQV
;
A
#
# COMPACT_ATOMS: atom_id res chain seq x y z
N MET A 1 -25.96 -4.38 -4.52
CA MET A 1 -25.81 -4.26 -3.05
C MET A 1 -24.66 -3.30 -2.81
N THR A 2 -24.94 -2.03 -2.53
CA THR A 2 -23.92 -1.00 -2.27
C THR A 2 -23.46 -1.16 -0.82
N LEU A 3 -22.20 -1.57 -0.61
CA LEU A 3 -21.57 -1.52 0.70
C LEU A 3 -21.67 -0.08 1.21
N ARG A 4 -22.22 0.13 2.41
CA ARG A 4 -22.25 1.48 2.99
C ARG A 4 -20.82 1.88 3.31
N GLN A 5 -20.50 3.18 3.26
CA GLN A 5 -19.18 3.72 3.65
C GLN A 5 -18.73 3.28 5.07
N LEU A 6 -19.68 2.87 5.91
CA LEU A 6 -19.41 2.30 7.23
C LEU A 6 -18.73 0.92 7.17
N ASP A 7 -18.97 0.14 6.12
CA ASP A 7 -18.49 -1.24 5.97
C ASP A 7 -17.18 -1.33 5.16
N ASN A 8 -16.76 -0.22 4.53
CA ASN A 8 -15.56 -0.14 3.71
C ASN A 8 -14.90 1.26 3.81
N PRO A 9 -14.21 1.55 4.94
CA PRO A 9 -13.59 2.85 5.15
C PRO A 9 -12.53 3.15 4.10
N ARG A 10 -12.54 4.38 3.56
CA ARG A 10 -11.69 4.84 2.44
C ARG A 10 -11.92 4.08 1.13
N SER A 11 -13.06 3.40 0.98
CA SER A 11 -13.46 2.73 -0.27
C SER A 11 -12.40 1.75 -0.80
N LYS A 12 -11.77 1.00 0.11
CA LYS A 12 -10.76 -0.01 -0.24
C LYS A 12 -11.33 -1.05 -1.22
N PRO A 13 -10.56 -1.50 -2.23
CA PRO A 13 -10.92 -2.59 -3.13
C PRO A 13 -11.04 -3.96 -2.45
N ASN A 14 -12.00 -4.15 -1.53
CA ASN A 14 -12.11 -5.37 -0.72
C ASN A 14 -12.76 -6.54 -1.47
N SER A 15 -13.53 -6.27 -2.54
CA SER A 15 -14.08 -7.32 -3.39
C SER A 15 -13.19 -7.60 -4.61
N HIS A 16 -13.22 -8.83 -5.12
CA HIS A 16 -12.53 -9.20 -6.35
C HIS A 16 -12.88 -8.25 -7.52
N VAL A 17 -14.18 -7.94 -7.69
CA VAL A 17 -14.65 -7.02 -8.74
C VAL A 17 -14.02 -5.63 -8.58
N SER A 18 -13.96 -5.10 -7.37
CA SER A 18 -13.34 -3.79 -7.12
C SER A 18 -11.83 -3.79 -7.36
N ARG A 19 -11.11 -4.89 -7.04
CA ARG A 19 -9.68 -5.02 -7.34
C ARG A 19 -9.41 -5.10 -8.83
N VAL A 20 -10.24 -5.83 -9.57
CA VAL A 20 -10.16 -5.88 -11.04
C VAL A 20 -10.43 -4.50 -11.64
N ALA A 21 -11.42 -3.76 -11.12
CA ALA A 21 -11.71 -2.40 -11.57
C ALA A 21 -10.53 -1.45 -11.29
N PHE A 22 -9.93 -1.52 -10.10
CA PHE A 22 -8.75 -0.73 -9.77
C PHE A 22 -7.55 -1.07 -10.68
N ALA A 23 -7.31 -2.36 -10.97
CA ALA A 23 -6.24 -2.76 -11.87
C ALA A 23 -6.46 -2.24 -13.30
N LYS A 24 -7.71 -2.19 -13.78
CA LYS A 24 -8.05 -1.55 -15.07
C LYS A 24 -7.78 -0.04 -15.05
N TYR A 25 -8.09 0.62 -13.94
CA TYR A 25 -7.74 2.03 -13.75
C TYR A 25 -6.22 2.23 -13.77
N ALA A 26 -5.45 1.42 -13.04
CA ALA A 26 -3.99 1.46 -13.06
C ALA A 26 -3.41 1.21 -14.47
N ALA A 27 -4.00 0.30 -15.24
CA ALA A 27 -3.66 0.08 -16.65
C ALA A 27 -3.89 1.35 -17.47
N TRP A 28 -5.05 1.99 -17.31
CA TRP A 28 -5.38 3.21 -18.04
C TRP A 28 -4.41 4.34 -17.70
N VAL A 29 -4.11 4.56 -16.41
CA VAL A 29 -3.16 5.59 -15.95
C VAL A 29 -1.77 5.35 -16.53
N SER A 30 -1.22 4.14 -16.40
CA SER A 30 0.11 3.80 -16.92
C SER A 30 0.24 3.91 -18.43
N SER A 31 -0.85 3.63 -19.16
CA SER A 31 -0.90 3.83 -20.62
C SER A 31 -0.98 5.32 -20.97
N HIS A 32 -1.82 6.08 -20.28
CA HIS A 32 -2.03 7.51 -20.54
C HIS A 32 -0.77 8.34 -20.28
N PHE A 33 -0.04 8.02 -19.22
CA PHE A 33 1.20 8.71 -18.82
C PHE A 33 2.47 7.99 -19.27
N LYS A 34 2.33 7.09 -20.25
CA LYS A 34 3.49 6.44 -20.87
C LYS A 34 4.48 7.50 -21.36
N ASP A 35 5.76 7.23 -21.15
CA ASP A 35 6.90 8.12 -21.44
C ASP A 35 6.98 9.42 -20.61
N LYS A 36 6.09 9.61 -19.63
CA LYS A 36 6.10 10.77 -18.73
C LYS A 36 6.32 10.40 -17.26
N ILE A 37 5.84 9.23 -16.85
CA ILE A 37 5.93 8.75 -15.48
C ILE A 37 6.50 7.34 -15.47
N GLU A 38 7.56 7.17 -14.70
CA GLU A 38 8.29 5.91 -14.55
C GLU A 38 7.96 5.20 -13.24
N LEU A 39 7.62 5.94 -12.18
CA LEU A 39 7.33 5.38 -10.85
C LEU A 39 5.84 5.38 -10.54
N TYR A 40 5.34 4.24 -10.07
CA TYR A 40 3.96 4.05 -9.63
C TYR A 40 3.95 3.42 -8.24
N GLU A 41 3.24 4.03 -7.31
CA GLU A 41 2.96 3.43 -6.01
C GLU A 41 1.53 2.88 -5.97
N ILE A 42 1.38 1.61 -5.62
CA ILE A 42 0.07 0.98 -5.47
C ILE A 42 -0.45 1.24 -4.06
N TRP A 43 -1.30 2.27 -3.98
CA TRP A 43 -2.08 2.67 -2.81
C TRP A 43 -1.25 3.33 -1.69
N ASN A 44 -1.73 4.49 -1.21
CA ASN A 44 -1.16 5.15 -0.04
C ASN A 44 -1.68 4.51 1.25
N GLU A 45 -0.78 4.00 2.10
CA GLU A 45 -1.05 3.60 3.48
C GLU A 45 -2.29 2.72 3.66
N TRP A 46 -2.26 1.52 3.06
CA TRP A 46 -3.36 0.55 3.17
C TRP A 46 -3.77 0.28 4.62
N ILE A 47 -2.76 0.18 5.49
CA ILE A 47 -2.87 -0.05 6.93
C ILE A 47 -3.57 1.07 7.69
N GLN A 48 -3.82 2.23 7.08
CA GLN A 48 -4.61 3.25 7.74
C GLN A 48 -6.12 2.96 7.60
N THR A 49 -6.80 2.94 8.74
CA THR A 49 -8.25 3.07 8.87
C THR A 49 -8.61 4.55 8.99
N ASP A 50 -9.76 4.99 8.44
CA ASP A 50 -10.18 6.39 8.61
C ASP A 50 -10.40 6.67 10.11
N GLY A 51 -9.66 7.62 10.66
CA GLY A 51 -10.02 8.61 11.69
C GLY A 51 -11.06 8.33 12.79
N ARG A 52 -11.47 7.09 13.08
CA ARG A 52 -12.52 6.78 14.05
C ARG A 52 -11.99 5.96 15.22
N LYS A 53 -12.22 6.49 16.43
CA LYS A 53 -12.06 5.79 17.71
C LYS A 53 -13.13 4.68 17.84
N ASN A 54 -12.76 3.57 18.47
CA ASN A 54 -13.65 2.57 19.08
C ASN A 54 -14.38 1.55 18.16
N LEU A 55 -13.73 1.02 17.11
CA LEU A 55 -14.23 -0.19 16.42
C LEU A 55 -13.10 -1.20 16.20
N ASP A 56 -12.87 -2.05 17.20
CA ASP A 56 -11.95 -3.21 17.13
C ASP A 56 -12.36 -4.27 16.08
N PHE A 57 -13.53 -4.11 15.45
CA PHE A 57 -14.15 -5.09 14.55
C PHE A 57 -13.60 -5.12 13.11
N TYR A 58 -12.79 -4.14 12.68
CA TYR A 58 -12.24 -4.08 11.32
C TYR A 58 -10.76 -3.70 11.30
N SER A 59 -9.96 -4.38 12.14
CA SER A 59 -8.51 -4.25 12.08
C SER A 59 -8.00 -4.62 10.67
N VAL A 60 -7.31 -3.70 10.01
CA VAL A 60 -6.61 -3.99 8.76
C VAL A 60 -5.31 -4.79 8.98
N TYR A 61 -4.90 -4.98 10.24
CA TYR A 61 -3.76 -5.81 10.64
C TYR A 61 -4.18 -7.27 10.83
N ASN A 62 -4.78 -7.87 9.81
CA ASN A 62 -5.13 -9.29 9.79
C ASN A 62 -4.76 -9.93 8.45
N ASP A 63 -4.74 -11.26 8.43
CA ASP A 63 -4.32 -12.04 7.25
C ASP A 63 -5.25 -11.81 6.04
N GLU A 64 -6.56 -11.64 6.26
CA GLU A 64 -7.51 -11.36 5.17
C GLU A 64 -7.21 -10.02 4.47
N SER A 65 -6.94 -8.98 5.24
CA SER A 65 -6.55 -7.66 4.73
C SER A 65 -5.22 -7.72 3.97
N ALA A 66 -4.23 -8.47 4.48
CA ALA A 66 -2.97 -8.70 3.79
C ALA A 66 -3.18 -9.41 2.45
N ASP A 67 -4.05 -10.42 2.41
CA ASP A 67 -4.38 -11.18 1.20
C ASP A 67 -5.10 -10.32 0.16
N ILE A 68 -6.07 -9.49 0.60
CA ILE A 68 -6.78 -8.54 -0.24
C ILE A 68 -5.80 -7.53 -0.87
N TYR A 69 -4.90 -6.96 -0.05
CA TYR A 69 -3.92 -6.00 -0.54
C TYR A 69 -2.91 -6.64 -1.50
N ALA A 70 -2.39 -7.83 -1.18
CA ALA A 70 -1.47 -8.55 -2.06
C ALA A 70 -2.10 -8.85 -3.43
N ASP A 71 -3.38 -9.24 -3.47
CA ASP A 71 -4.11 -9.46 -4.72
C ASP A 71 -4.29 -8.17 -5.53
N LEU A 72 -4.58 -7.04 -4.86
CA LEU A 72 -4.66 -5.72 -5.49
C LEU A 72 -3.31 -5.32 -6.10
N VAL A 73 -2.22 -5.50 -5.33
CA VAL A 73 -0.85 -5.19 -5.74
C VAL A 73 -0.47 -5.99 -6.97
N LEU A 74 -0.62 -7.32 -6.94
CA LEU A 74 -0.26 -8.19 -8.05
C LEU A 74 -1.05 -7.87 -9.32
N LYS A 75 -2.37 -7.63 -9.21
CA LYS A 75 -3.22 -7.27 -10.36
C LYS A 75 -2.81 -5.93 -10.96
N SER A 76 -2.59 -4.93 -10.12
CA SER A 76 -2.27 -3.57 -10.57
C SER A 76 -0.86 -3.51 -11.15
N CYS A 77 0.12 -4.14 -10.50
CA CYS A 77 1.50 -4.19 -10.98
C CYS A 77 1.60 -4.86 -12.36
N LYS A 78 0.95 -6.02 -12.54
CA LYS A 78 0.92 -6.71 -13.85
C LYS A 78 0.27 -5.85 -14.92
N ALA A 79 -0.82 -5.14 -14.57
CA ALA A 79 -1.51 -4.26 -15.51
C ALA A 79 -0.66 -3.04 -15.91
N ILE A 80 0.08 -2.45 -14.96
CA ILE A 80 1.02 -1.36 -15.22
C ILE A 80 2.16 -1.84 -16.12
N LYS A 81 2.84 -2.93 -15.74
CA LYS A 81 3.99 -3.46 -16.48
C LYS A 81 3.62 -3.98 -17.88
N ALA A 82 2.37 -4.39 -18.12
CA ALA A 82 1.90 -4.73 -19.46
C ALA A 82 1.89 -3.53 -20.42
N ASN A 83 1.65 -2.30 -19.93
CA ASN A 83 1.63 -1.09 -20.74
C ASN A 83 3.00 -0.38 -20.80
N ASN A 84 3.73 -0.44 -19.69
CA ASN A 84 5.08 0.09 -19.54
C ASN A 84 5.98 -0.94 -18.83
N PRO A 85 6.67 -1.83 -19.56
CA PRO A 85 7.57 -2.83 -18.98
C PRO A 85 8.72 -2.25 -18.14
N ASN A 86 9.09 -0.99 -18.40
CA ASN A 86 10.16 -0.28 -17.70
C ASN A 86 9.66 0.50 -16.47
N ALA A 87 8.35 0.46 -16.17
CA ALA A 87 7.81 1.12 -15.00
C ALA A 87 8.39 0.51 -13.72
N ILE A 88 8.83 1.37 -12.81
CA ILE A 88 9.16 1.06 -11.42
C ILE A 88 7.84 1.06 -10.63
N VAL A 89 7.48 -0.09 -10.09
CA VAL A 89 6.25 -0.27 -9.33
C VAL A 89 6.59 -0.63 -7.89
N VAL A 90 6.11 0.19 -6.95
CA VAL A 90 6.32 0.01 -5.51
C VAL A 90 4.97 -0.12 -4.79
N ALA A 91 5.01 -0.71 -3.59
CA ALA A 91 3.86 -0.83 -2.69
C ALA A 91 4.34 -0.97 -1.24
N GLY A 92 3.44 -0.93 -0.28
CA GLY A 92 3.75 -1.00 1.14
C GLY A 92 3.14 0.18 1.85
N GLY A 93 3.74 1.36 1.69
CA GLY A 93 3.28 2.61 2.28
C GLY A 93 3.04 2.49 3.78
N ILE A 94 3.89 1.76 4.50
CA ILE A 94 3.74 1.53 5.95
C ILE A 94 4.72 2.37 6.76
N ASP A 95 4.42 2.61 8.03
CA ASP A 95 5.41 3.10 8.98
C ASP A 95 6.33 1.95 9.43
N PRO A 96 7.64 1.97 9.10
CA PRO A 96 8.58 0.93 9.49
C PRO A 96 8.85 0.90 11.00
N PHE A 97 8.49 1.94 11.75
CA PHE A 97 8.63 1.98 13.21
C PHE A 97 7.43 1.37 13.95
N ASP A 98 6.35 1.02 13.25
CA ASP A 98 5.21 0.31 13.84
C ASP A 98 5.32 -1.22 13.62
N ASN A 99 5.52 -1.95 14.72
CA ASN A 99 5.68 -3.40 14.67
C ASN A 99 4.46 -4.14 14.08
N LYS A 100 3.24 -3.63 14.29
CA LYS A 100 2.02 -4.24 13.71
C LYS A 100 2.01 -4.12 12.19
N SER A 101 2.39 -2.95 11.68
CA SER A 101 2.58 -2.68 10.26
C SER A 101 3.64 -3.58 9.65
N ASN A 102 4.78 -3.76 10.30
CA ASN A 102 5.84 -4.65 9.84
C ASN A 102 5.38 -6.12 9.74
N ILE A 103 4.68 -6.63 10.76
CA ILE A 103 4.12 -7.99 10.73
C ILE A 103 3.13 -8.15 9.58
N TRP A 104 2.24 -7.17 9.40
CA TRP A 104 1.26 -7.19 8.31
C TRP A 104 1.94 -7.13 6.93
N LEU A 105 2.94 -6.27 6.75
CA LEU A 105 3.69 -6.17 5.50
C LEU A 105 4.46 -7.47 5.19
N ALA A 106 5.05 -8.11 6.21
CA ALA A 106 5.72 -9.40 6.03
C ALA A 106 4.75 -10.47 5.48
N LYS A 107 3.49 -10.47 5.92
CA LYS A 107 2.44 -11.32 5.34
C LYS A 107 2.16 -10.96 3.88
N VAL A 108 2.02 -9.69 3.53
CA VAL A 108 1.85 -9.24 2.14
C VAL A 108 3.03 -9.73 1.27
N ILE A 109 4.27 -9.54 1.72
CA ILE A 109 5.49 -9.98 1.02
C ILE A 109 5.48 -11.49 0.79
N SER A 110 5.08 -12.28 1.79
CA SER A 110 4.96 -13.74 1.69
C SER A 110 4.00 -14.22 0.59
N LYS A 111 3.10 -13.36 0.09
CA LYS A 111 2.20 -13.65 -1.04
C LYS A 111 2.85 -13.43 -2.40
N ASN A 112 4.18 -13.36 -2.44
CA ASN A 112 4.99 -13.26 -3.66
C ASN A 112 4.74 -11.97 -4.46
N VAL A 113 4.37 -10.86 -3.81
CA VAL A 113 4.19 -9.55 -4.46
C VAL A 113 5.49 -9.04 -5.11
N MET A 114 6.65 -9.42 -4.55
CA MET A 114 7.98 -9.10 -5.07
C MET A 114 8.31 -9.78 -6.42
N SER A 115 7.50 -10.74 -6.87
CA SER A 115 7.63 -11.28 -8.23
C SER A 115 7.27 -10.27 -9.34
N CYS A 116 6.63 -9.17 -8.97
CA CYS A 116 6.26 -8.09 -9.88
C CYS A 116 6.78 -6.72 -9.42
N LEU A 117 6.77 -6.45 -8.11
CA LEU A 117 7.24 -5.16 -7.58
C LEU A 117 8.75 -4.99 -7.76
N ASP A 118 9.16 -3.74 -7.98
CA ASP A 118 10.56 -3.34 -8.02
C ASP A 118 11.06 -2.85 -6.65
N GLY A 119 10.16 -2.59 -5.70
CA GLY A 119 10.54 -2.18 -4.35
C GLY A 119 9.35 -2.08 -3.39
N ILE A 120 9.69 -1.82 -2.12
CA ILE A 120 8.73 -1.56 -1.05
C ILE A 120 8.88 -0.10 -0.61
N SER A 121 7.76 0.63 -0.54
CA SER A 121 7.70 1.99 0.00
C SER A 121 7.43 1.97 1.51
N VAL A 122 8.06 2.90 2.24
CA VAL A 122 7.91 3.09 3.68
C VAL A 122 7.75 4.57 4.01
N HIS A 123 6.97 4.87 5.04
CA HIS A 123 6.69 6.21 5.56
C HIS A 123 7.23 6.32 7.00
N PRO A 124 8.55 6.52 7.19
CA PRO A 124 9.19 6.56 8.50
C PRO A 124 8.81 7.82 9.27
N TYR A 125 7.73 7.73 10.03
CA TYR A 125 7.24 8.84 10.84
C TYR A 125 7.94 8.88 12.20
N TYR A 126 8.66 9.97 12.47
CA TYR A 126 9.31 10.19 13.76
C TYR A 126 8.70 11.39 14.48
N PHE A 127 7.97 11.14 15.57
CA PHE A 127 7.26 12.19 16.33
C PHE A 127 7.55 12.15 17.85
N PRO A 128 8.80 12.35 18.30
CA PRO A 128 9.18 12.23 19.71
C PRO A 128 8.79 13.46 20.56
N ASN A 129 7.55 13.96 20.45
CA ASN A 129 6.97 15.12 21.18
C ASN A 129 6.93 16.47 20.42
N LYS A 130 6.06 16.60 19.40
CA LYS A 130 5.44 17.85 18.85
C LYS A 130 6.28 19.13 18.62
N LYS A 131 7.59 19.14 18.84
CA LYS A 131 8.50 20.23 18.48
C LYS A 131 9.40 19.73 17.37
N GLU A 132 9.48 20.56 16.34
CA GLU A 132 10.28 20.45 15.11
C GLU A 132 10.90 19.08 14.82
N ILE A 133 10.36 18.45 13.78
CA ILE A 133 10.75 17.13 13.32
C ILE A 133 11.99 17.29 12.46
N SER A 134 13.17 16.90 12.96
CA SER A 134 14.34 16.67 12.11
C SER A 134 14.19 15.31 11.40
N SER A 135 14.69 15.22 10.17
CA SER A 135 14.84 13.94 9.46
C SER A 135 16.02 13.12 9.97
N ASP A 136 17.00 13.73 10.64
CA ASP A 136 18.25 13.04 11.02
C ASP A 136 17.99 11.78 11.87
N PRO A 137 17.12 11.81 12.90
CA PRO A 137 16.84 10.62 13.70
C PRO A 137 16.16 9.49 12.91
N VAL A 138 15.43 9.82 11.84
CA VAL A 138 14.85 8.82 10.93
C VAL A 138 15.96 8.12 10.15
N ILE A 139 16.87 8.89 9.56
CA ILE A 139 17.98 8.36 8.77
C ILE A 139 18.89 7.49 9.64
N ASP A 140 19.29 7.98 10.81
CA ASP A 140 20.12 7.24 11.76
C ASP A 140 19.51 5.89 12.14
N THR A 141 18.18 5.83 12.29
CA THR A 141 17.49 4.59 12.65
C THR A 141 17.42 3.61 11.47
N LEU A 142 17.22 4.12 10.25
CA LEU A 142 17.18 3.30 9.04
C LEU A 142 18.56 2.76 8.64
N GLU A 143 19.66 3.44 8.96
CA GLU A 143 21.02 2.97 8.66
C GLU A 143 21.55 1.91 9.65
N GLN A 144 20.89 1.71 10.79
CA GLN A 144 21.31 0.76 11.82
C GLN A 144 20.76 -0.67 11.63
N VAL A 145 19.86 -0.89 10.68
CA VAL A 145 19.22 -2.18 10.35
C VAL A 145 19.86 -2.85 9.15
#